data_AF-A0A1F6CLB7-F1
#
_entry.id   AF-A0A1F6CLB7-F1
#
_cell.length_a   1.000
_cell.length_b   1.000
_cell.length_c   1.000
_cell.angle_alpha   90.00
_cell.angle_beta   90.00
_cell.angle_gamma   90.00
#
_symmetry.space_group_name_H-M   'P 1'
#
loop_
_entity.id
_entity.type
_entity.pdbx_description
1 polymer ?
#
loop_
_entity_poly.entity_id
_entity_poly.type
_entity_poly.pdbx_seq_one_letter_code
_entity_poly.pdbx_strand_id
1 'polypeptide(L)'
;MQTFFRHKWIVVIIAILVAGVAWYAMSPADETPNVAPTVTAGAGAPVEQGIVATLLTLRAVKLDGTIFSDQAFLSLRDFSTEIVPEPVGRPNPFAPLSSQARASENSTKGAQIFTQPRR
;
A
#
# COMPACT_ATOMS: atom_id res chain seq x y z
N MET A 1 36.23 -47.73 -54.14
CA MET A 1 36.73 -47.76 -52.75
C MET A 1 38.19 -47.28 -52.67
N GLN A 2 38.54 -46.08 -53.18
CA GLN A 2 39.94 -45.61 -53.22
C GLN A 2 40.12 -44.13 -52.82
N THR A 3 39.07 -43.48 -52.29
CA THR A 3 39.14 -42.12 -51.75
C THR A 3 39.73 -42.09 -50.33
N PHE A 4 39.69 -43.22 -49.63
CA PHE A 4 40.08 -43.35 -48.22
C PHE A 4 41.58 -43.19 -47.96
N PHE A 5 42.46 -43.53 -48.90
CA PHE A 5 43.91 -43.54 -48.63
C PHE A 5 44.60 -42.17 -48.80
N ARG A 6 44.07 -41.29 -49.65
CA ARG A 6 44.61 -39.94 -49.89
C ARG A 6 43.99 -38.89 -48.98
N HIS A 7 42.70 -39.04 -48.69
CA HIS A 7 41.91 -38.06 -47.95
C HIS A 7 41.67 -38.51 -46.50
N LYS A 8 42.56 -39.34 -45.93
CA LYS A 8 42.43 -39.89 -44.56
C LYS A 8 42.10 -38.80 -43.55
N TRP A 9 42.76 -37.65 -43.66
CA TRP A 9 42.51 -36.49 -42.81
C TRP A 9 41.13 -35.85 -43.01
N ILE A 10 40.66 -35.74 -44.25
CA ILE A 10 39.32 -35.20 -44.54
C ILE A 10 38.23 -36.13 -44.03
N VAL A 11 38.41 -37.45 -44.16
CA VAL A 11 37.45 -38.43 -43.61
C VAL A 11 37.41 -38.35 -42.08
N VAL A 12 38.55 -38.18 -41.42
CA VAL A 12 38.64 -37.98 -39.97
C VAL A 12 37.95 -36.69 -39.54
N ILE A 13 38.15 -35.58 -40.25
CA ILE A 13 37.50 -34.29 -39.95
C ILE A 13 35.98 -34.39 -40.10
N ILE A 14 35.50 -35.03 -41.17
CA ILE A 14 34.07 -35.24 -41.38
C ILE A 14 33.48 -36.13 -40.27
N ALA A 15 34.18 -37.20 -39.89
CA ALA A 15 33.73 -38.06 -38.80
C ALA A 15 33.63 -37.30 -37.45
N ILE A 16 34.60 -36.43 -37.15
CA ILE A 16 34.58 -35.59 -35.94
C ILE A 16 33.42 -34.59 -36.00
N LEU A 17 33.18 -33.98 -37.16
CA LEU A 17 32.10 -33.00 -37.32
C LEU A 17 30.73 -33.66 -37.13
N VAL A 18 30.51 -34.84 -37.73
CA VAL A 18 29.27 -35.61 -37.54
C VAL A 18 29.11 -36.05 -36.08
N ALA A 19 30.20 -36.50 -35.44
CA ALA A 19 30.16 -36.87 -34.02
C ALA A 19 29.83 -35.67 -33.12
N GLY A 20 30.39 -34.49 -33.41
CA GLY A 20 30.10 -33.26 -32.66
C GLY A 20 28.65 -32.79 -32.81
N VAL A 21 28.09 -32.87 -34.02
CA VAL A 21 26.68 -32.54 -34.26
C VAL A 21 25.75 -33.54 -33.57
N ALA A 22 26.04 -34.84 -33.66
CA ALA A 22 25.26 -35.88 -32.98
C ALA A 22 25.32 -35.72 -31.46
N TRP A 23 26.49 -35.38 -30.91
CA TRP A 23 26.66 -35.11 -29.49
C TRP A 23 25.89 -33.86 -29.05
N TYR A 24 25.94 -32.79 -29.84
CA TYR A 24 25.19 -31.56 -29.55
C TYR A 24 23.68 -31.78 -29.61
N ALA A 25 23.19 -32.54 -30.60
CA ALA A 25 21.77 -32.87 -30.73
C ALA A 25 21.26 -33.82 -29.62
N MET A 26 22.14 -34.67 -29.07
CA MET A 26 21.84 -35.54 -27.93
C MET A 26 22.08 -34.85 -26.58
N SER A 27 22.77 -33.70 -26.57
CA SER A 27 22.94 -32.93 -25.36
C SER A 27 21.56 -32.44 -24.93
N PRO A 28 21.11 -32.75 -23.70
CA PRO A 28 19.86 -32.20 -23.20
C PRO A 28 19.98 -30.68 -23.32
N ALA A 29 19.05 -30.08 -24.07
CA ALA A 29 18.85 -28.64 -23.97
C ALA A 29 18.57 -28.39 -22.50
N ASP A 30 19.28 -27.43 -21.89
CA ASP A 30 18.88 -26.91 -20.59
C ASP A 30 17.46 -26.37 -20.77
N GLU A 31 16.48 -27.21 -20.45
CA GLU A 31 15.10 -26.82 -20.25
C GLU A 31 15.20 -25.69 -19.23
N THR A 32 15.03 -24.45 -19.70
CA THR A 32 14.77 -23.32 -18.81
C THR A 32 13.77 -23.83 -17.79
N PRO A 33 14.03 -23.73 -16.48
CA PRO A 33 13.16 -24.36 -15.50
C PRO A 33 11.82 -23.64 -15.58
N ASN A 34 10.92 -24.18 -16.40
CA ASN A 34 9.52 -23.89 -16.29
C ASN A 34 9.16 -24.54 -14.97
N VAL A 35 9.18 -23.74 -13.91
CA VAL A 35 8.86 -24.14 -12.56
C VAL A 35 7.37 -24.46 -12.53
N ALA A 36 7.01 -25.60 -13.13
CA ALA A 36 5.80 -26.31 -12.77
C ALA A 36 6.07 -26.82 -11.34
N PRO A 37 5.26 -26.41 -10.35
CA PRO A 37 5.38 -27.02 -9.04
C PRO A 37 4.93 -28.47 -9.20
N THR A 38 5.89 -29.39 -9.24
CA THR A 38 5.62 -30.78 -8.91
C THR A 38 5.24 -30.78 -7.44
N VAL A 39 3.95 -30.61 -7.16
CA VAL A 39 3.39 -30.89 -5.85
C VAL A 39 3.51 -32.41 -5.69
N THR A 40 4.63 -32.85 -5.13
CA THR A 40 4.69 -34.14 -4.47
C THR A 40 3.53 -34.13 -3.49
N ALA A 41 2.50 -34.90 -3.78
CA ALA A 41 1.34 -35.10 -2.92
C ALA A 41 1.79 -35.85 -1.65
N GLY A 42 2.59 -35.19 -0.83
CA GLY A 42 2.65 -35.45 0.60
C GLY A 42 1.36 -34.89 1.18
N ALA A 43 0.58 -35.76 1.81
CA ALA A 43 -0.68 -35.44 2.45
C ALA A 43 -0.58 -34.18 3.32
N GLY A 44 -1.01 -33.04 2.77
CA GLY A 44 -1.00 -31.74 3.41
C GLY A 44 -2.33 -31.05 3.11
N ALA A 45 -2.99 -30.60 4.17
CA ALA A 45 -4.37 -30.12 4.27
C ALA A 45 -4.92 -29.30 3.07
N PRO A 46 -6.26 -29.29 2.88
CA PRO A 46 -6.95 -28.53 1.80
C PRO A 46 -6.69 -27.00 1.81
N VAL A 47 -6.05 -26.48 2.87
CA VAL A 47 -5.63 -25.07 3.00
C VAL A 47 -4.46 -24.72 2.09
N GLU A 48 -3.54 -25.66 1.85
CA GLU A 48 -2.34 -25.45 1.02
C GLU A 48 -2.70 -25.15 -0.44
N GLN A 49 -3.73 -25.81 -0.97
CA GLN A 49 -4.19 -25.65 -2.36
C GLN A 49 -4.83 -24.27 -2.61
N GLY A 50 -5.57 -23.74 -1.63
CA GLY A 50 -6.19 -22.41 -1.73
C GLY A 50 -5.16 -21.27 -1.72
N ILE A 51 -4.08 -21.42 -0.96
CA ILE A 51 -2.97 -20.45 -0.92
C ILE A 51 -2.23 -20.44 -2.25
N VAL A 52 -1.90 -21.62 -2.80
CA VAL A 52 -1.23 -21.72 -4.11
C VAL A 52 -2.08 -21.10 -5.23
N ALA A 53 -3.39 -21.36 -5.25
CA ALA A 53 -4.31 -20.75 -6.22
C ALA A 53 -4.38 -19.22 -6.08
N THR A 54 -4.41 -18.71 -4.85
CA THR A 54 -4.42 -17.26 -4.58
C THR A 54 -3.11 -16.61 -4.99
N LEU A 55 -1.96 -17.24 -4.70
CA LEU A 55 -0.64 -16.76 -5.09
C LEU A 55 -0.47 -16.76 -6.62
N LEU A 56 -0.99 -17.76 -7.31
CA LEU A 56 -0.99 -17.80 -8.77
C LEU A 56 -1.86 -16.68 -9.36
N THR A 57 -3.00 -16.40 -8.72
CA THR A 57 -3.90 -15.30 -9.10
C THR A 57 -3.25 -13.94 -8.89
N LEU A 58 -2.59 -13.71 -7.73
CA LEU A 58 -1.88 -12.46 -7.43
C LEU A 58 -0.66 -12.25 -8.33
N ARG A 59 0.07 -13.31 -8.69
CA ARG A 59 1.18 -13.22 -9.67
C ARG A 59 0.71 -12.70 -11.04
N ALA A 60 -0.55 -12.94 -11.40
CA ALA A 60 -1.14 -12.51 -12.66
C ALA A 60 -1.75 -11.09 -12.61
N VAL A 61 -1.82 -10.45 -11.44
CA VAL A 61 -2.34 -9.08 -11.33
C VAL A 61 -1.27 -8.10 -11.81
N LYS A 62 -1.35 -7.74 -13.10
CA LYS A 62 -0.63 -6.59 -13.64
C LYS A 62 -1.45 -5.34 -13.34
N LEU A 63 -0.92 -4.45 -12.53
CA LEU A 63 -1.49 -3.11 -12.34
C LEU A 63 -1.20 -2.31 -13.60
N ASP A 64 -2.24 -2.06 -14.40
CA ASP A 64 -2.15 -1.23 -15.58
C ASP A 64 -2.36 0.24 -15.18
N GLY A 65 -1.31 1.06 -15.34
CA GLY A 65 -1.32 2.49 -15.02
C GLY A 65 -1.94 3.37 -16.11
N THR A 66 -2.47 2.77 -17.19
CA THR A 66 -3.07 3.51 -18.32
C THR A 66 -4.23 4.40 -17.91
N ILE A 67 -4.95 4.07 -16.82
CA ILE A 67 -6.03 4.92 -16.28
C ILE A 67 -5.55 6.33 -15.92
N PHE A 68 -4.30 6.50 -15.52
CA PHE A 68 -3.73 7.83 -15.20
C PHE A 68 -3.43 8.67 -16.44
N SER A 69 -3.43 8.06 -17.62
CA SER A 69 -3.23 8.73 -18.92
C SER A 69 -4.57 9.06 -19.61
N ASP A 70 -5.70 8.58 -19.08
CA ASP A 70 -7.02 8.88 -19.61
C ASP A 70 -7.33 10.38 -19.42
N GLN A 71 -7.85 11.04 -20.47
CA GLN A 71 -8.32 12.41 -20.41
C GLN A 71 -9.40 12.61 -19.33
N ALA A 72 -10.22 11.59 -19.07
CA ALA A 72 -11.19 11.62 -17.98
C ALA A 72 -10.49 11.76 -16.61
N PHE A 73 -9.42 11.00 -16.38
CA PHE A 73 -8.63 11.10 -15.15
C PHE A 73 -7.88 12.44 -15.05
N LEU A 74 -7.28 12.90 -16.15
CA LEU A 74 -6.58 14.19 -16.21
C LEU A 74 -7.51 15.40 -16.03
N SER A 75 -8.81 15.24 -16.32
CA SER A 75 -9.81 16.29 -16.13
C SER A 75 -10.29 16.44 -14.69
N LEU A 76 -9.98 15.47 -13.81
CA LEU A 76 -10.35 15.54 -12.40
C LEU A 76 -9.63 16.71 -11.74
N ARG A 77 -10.42 17.58 -11.11
CA ARG A 77 -9.92 18.68 -10.29
C ARG A 77 -10.07 18.32 -8.82
N ASP A 78 -9.13 18.78 -8.02
CA ASP A 78 -9.27 18.73 -6.58
C ASP A 78 -10.39 19.71 -6.15
N PHE A 79 -11.34 19.20 -5.38
CA PHE A 79 -12.49 19.96 -4.83
C PHE A 79 -12.34 20.20 -3.33
N SER A 80 -11.13 20.00 -2.79
CA SER A 80 -10.84 20.27 -1.39
C SER A 80 -11.07 21.76 -1.10
N THR A 81 -11.92 22.05 -0.12
CA THR A 81 -12.10 23.41 0.41
C THR A 81 -11.14 23.62 1.57
N GLU A 82 -10.53 24.80 1.63
CA GLU A 82 -9.76 25.19 2.82
C GLU A 82 -10.69 25.27 4.03
N ILE A 83 -10.30 24.59 5.12
CA ILE A 83 -11.03 24.66 6.39
C ILE A 83 -10.47 25.85 7.16
N VAL A 84 -11.28 26.91 7.30
CA VAL A 84 -10.92 28.05 8.13
C VAL A 84 -10.96 27.62 9.60
N PRO A 85 -9.89 27.83 10.38
CA PRO A 85 -9.90 27.50 11.80
C PRO A 85 -10.90 28.39 12.53
N GLU A 86 -11.89 27.77 13.18
CA GLU A 86 -12.84 28.48 14.02
C GLU A 86 -12.21 28.87 15.37
N PRO A 87 -12.54 30.04 15.92
CA PRO A 87 -12.07 30.43 17.24
C PRO A 87 -12.57 29.46 18.31
N VAL A 88 -11.76 29.23 19.34
CA VAL A 88 -12.16 28.43 20.52
C VAL A 88 -13.49 28.97 21.08
N GLY A 89 -14.40 28.05 21.39
CA GLY A 89 -15.77 28.38 21.83
C GLY A 89 -15.82 29.29 23.06
N ARG A 90 -17.02 29.78 23.39
CA ARG A 90 -17.21 30.68 24.53
C ARG A 90 -16.74 30.04 25.84
N PRO A 91 -16.13 30.83 26.76
CA PRO A 91 -15.90 30.38 28.12
C PRO A 91 -17.19 29.84 28.73
N ASN A 92 -17.09 28.73 29.46
CA ASN A 92 -18.25 28.05 30.04
C ASN A 92 -19.03 29.01 30.98
N PRO A 93 -20.28 29.40 30.65
CA PRO A 93 -21.06 30.32 31.48
C PRO A 93 -21.54 29.70 32.80
N PHE A 94 -21.32 28.39 32.99
CA PHE A 94 -21.58 27.67 34.23
C PHE A 94 -20.31 27.45 35.08
N ALA A 95 -19.19 28.10 34.73
CA ALA A 95 -17.99 28.06 35.58
C ALA A 95 -18.27 28.77 36.93
N PRO A 96 -17.91 28.16 38.08
CA PRO A 96 -18.15 28.76 39.39
C PRO A 96 -17.37 30.07 39.57
N LEU A 97 -18.04 31.11 40.09
CA LEU A 97 -17.44 32.42 40.38
C LEU A 97 -16.49 32.28 41.58
N SER A 98 -15.20 32.59 41.40
CA SER A 98 -14.25 32.68 42.51
C SER A 98 -14.68 33.81 43.46
N SER A 99 -14.92 33.46 44.72
CA SER A 99 -15.42 34.32 45.79
C SER A 99 -14.45 35.48 46.11
N GLN A 100 -14.82 36.71 45.72
CA GLN A 100 -14.21 37.93 46.24
C GLN A 100 -15.29 38.94 46.65
N ALA A 101 -15.96 38.66 47.76
CA ALA A 101 -16.75 39.65 48.48
C ALA A 101 -15.80 40.65 49.15
N ARG A 102 -15.69 41.87 48.61
CA ARG A 102 -15.24 43.04 49.36
C ARG A 102 -16.46 43.93 49.57
N ALA A 103 -16.91 44.00 50.82
CA ALA A 103 -18.04 44.80 51.27
C ALA A 103 -17.81 46.29 50.98
N SER A 104 -18.84 46.94 50.43
CA SER A 104 -18.86 48.37 50.10
C SER A 104 -18.95 49.22 51.36
N GLU A 105 -17.99 50.13 51.53
CA GLU A 105 -18.04 51.22 52.48
C GLU A 105 -18.87 52.40 51.92
N ASN A 106 -19.69 52.97 52.81
CA ASN A 106 -20.13 54.37 52.89
C ASN A 106 -21.15 54.98 51.90
N SER A 107 -22.26 55.40 52.53
CA SER A 107 -22.95 56.70 52.39
C SER A 107 -24.37 56.63 51.82
N THR A 108 -25.38 56.91 52.67
CA THR A 108 -26.31 58.03 52.44
C THR A 108 -27.02 58.37 53.75
N LYS A 109 -26.50 59.44 54.36
CA LYS A 109 -27.10 60.28 55.40
C LYS A 109 -28.36 60.95 54.80
N GLY A 110 -29.51 60.30 54.86
CA GLY A 110 -30.73 60.79 54.20
C GLY A 110 -32.09 60.41 54.80
N ALA A 111 -32.14 59.71 55.94
CA ALA A 111 -33.42 59.31 56.54
C ALA A 111 -33.40 59.44 58.07
N GLN A 112 -33.26 60.67 58.55
CA GLN A 112 -33.67 61.05 59.91
C GLN A 112 -34.52 62.31 59.83
N ILE A 113 -35.82 62.14 59.58
CA ILE A 113 -36.82 63.21 59.65
C ILE A 113 -37.99 62.68 60.52
N PHE A 114 -37.87 62.93 61.82
CA PHE A 114 -38.92 63.21 62.82
C PHE A 114 -40.09 62.23 63.11
N THR A 115 -39.96 61.55 64.26
CA THR A 115 -40.82 61.53 65.49
C THR A 115 -42.36 61.59 65.38
N GLN A 116 -43.03 60.51 65.84
CA GLN A 116 -44.47 60.49 66.15
C GLN A 116 -44.76 61.00 67.59
N PRO A 117 -45.81 61.81 67.83
CA PRO A 117 -46.26 62.14 69.17
C PRO A 117 -47.26 61.10 69.72
N ARG A 118 -47.09 60.73 70.99
CA ARG A 118 -48.03 59.94 71.81
C ARG A 118 -49.34 60.71 72.03
N ARG A 119 -50.49 60.03 71.86
CA ARG A 119 -51.73 60.27 72.61
C ARG A 119 -52.34 58.93 73.00
#